data_AF-A0A9D6TX48-F1
#
_entry.id   AF-A0A9D6TX48-F1
#
_cell.length_a   1.000
_cell.length_b   1.000
_cell.length_c   1.000
_cell.angle_alpha   90.00
_cell.angle_beta   90.00
_cell.angle_gamma   90.00
#
_symmetry.space_group_name_H-M   'P 1'
#
loop_
_entity.id
_entity.type
_entity.pdbx_description
1 polymer ?
#
loop_
_entity_poly.entity_id
_entity_poly.type
_entity_poly.pdbx_seq_one_letter_code
_entity_poly.pdbx_strand_id
1 'polypeptide(L)'
;MAGVGRLVPVLLVAVNGGSLPQASGLDALRAKGYVRTCADPANLPFSSAQEETPGFEVELARLIAHEIGVEARFHWICTWVKPFWPLRRREGEAGR
;
A
#
# COMPACT_ATOMS: atom_id res chain seq x y z
N MET A 1 40.48 -51.81 -33.05
CA MET A 1 39.48 -51.76 -31.96
C MET A 1 40.13 -51.10 -30.75
N ALA A 2 39.97 -49.79 -30.57
CA ALA A 2 40.21 -49.10 -29.31
C ALA A 2 39.49 -47.74 -29.37
N GLY A 3 38.32 -47.66 -28.73
CA GLY A 3 37.50 -46.46 -28.69
C GLY A 3 38.06 -45.44 -27.69
N VAL A 4 38.35 -44.23 -28.17
CA VAL A 4 38.71 -43.10 -27.31
C VAL A 4 37.42 -42.56 -26.70
N GLY A 5 37.17 -42.90 -25.43
CA GLY A 5 36.07 -42.35 -24.65
C GLY A 5 36.32 -40.87 -24.35
N ARG A 6 35.50 -39.99 -24.92
CA ARG A 6 35.50 -38.56 -24.58
C ARG A 6 34.82 -38.38 -23.23
N LEU A 7 35.58 -37.96 -22.21
CA LEU A 7 35.02 -37.51 -20.94
C LEU A 7 34.41 -36.12 -21.13
N VAL A 8 33.10 -36.00 -20.93
CA VAL A 8 32.38 -34.73 -20.87
C VAL A 8 32.33 -34.31 -19.39
N PRO A 9 32.84 -33.14 -19.00
CA PRO A 9 32.69 -32.68 -17.63
C PRO A 9 31.24 -32.26 -17.41
N VAL A 10 30.53 -32.97 -16.53
CA VAL A 10 29.22 -32.54 -16.02
C VAL A 10 29.48 -31.52 -14.93
N LEU A 11 29.21 -30.24 -15.22
CA LEU A 11 29.26 -29.16 -14.25
C LEU A 11 28.02 -29.27 -13.35
N LEU A 12 28.21 -29.83 -12.16
CA LEU A 12 27.19 -29.91 -11.11
C LEU A 12 27.09 -28.53 -10.44
N VAL A 13 26.12 -27.72 -10.88
CA VAL A 13 25.81 -26.45 -10.22
C VAL A 13 25.09 -26.75 -8.91
N ALA A 14 25.78 -26.53 -7.79
CA ALA A 14 25.16 -26.59 -6.47
C ALA A 14 24.14 -25.45 -6.34
N VAL A 15 22.85 -25.79 -6.38
CA VAL A 15 21.77 -24.85 -6.06
C VAL A 15 21.81 -24.61 -4.56
N ASN A 16 22.57 -23.59 -4.14
CA ASN A 16 22.50 -23.12 -2.77
C ASN A 16 21.10 -22.56 -2.53
N GLY A 17 20.31 -23.24 -1.69
CA GLY A 17 18.99 -22.80 -1.22
C GLY A 17 19.06 -21.59 -0.28
N GLY A 18 19.88 -20.60 -0.61
CA GLY A 18 19.93 -19.34 0.12
C GLY A 18 18.59 -18.64 -0.02
N SER A 19 17.90 -18.45 1.11
CA SER A 19 16.74 -17.57 1.17
C SER A 19 17.21 -16.18 0.74
N LEU A 20 16.70 -15.68 -0.39
CA LEU A 20 16.95 -14.30 -0.79
C LEU A 20 16.49 -13.39 0.35
N PRO A 21 17.22 -12.30 0.66
CA PRO A 21 16.74 -11.33 1.63
C PRO A 21 15.34 -10.88 1.20
N GLN A 22 14.34 -11.23 1.99
CA GLN A 22 12.98 -10.78 1.75
C GLN A 22 13.00 -9.27 2.00
N ALA A 23 12.92 -8.48 0.93
CA ALA A 23 12.88 -7.04 1.03
C ALA A 23 11.79 -6.66 2.05
N SER A 24 12.18 -5.91 3.08
CA SER A 24 11.29 -5.44 4.15
C SER A 24 11.46 -3.93 4.32
N GLY A 25 10.49 -3.27 4.96
CA GLY A 25 10.54 -1.83 5.15
C GLY A 25 10.56 -1.06 3.82
N LEU A 26 11.42 -0.03 3.72
CA LEU A 26 11.47 0.88 2.57
C LEU A 26 11.96 0.20 1.29
N ASP A 27 12.87 -0.77 1.37
CA ASP A 27 13.39 -1.46 0.18
C ASP A 27 12.30 -2.31 -0.49
N ALA A 28 11.39 -2.88 0.30
CA ALA A 28 10.20 -3.54 -0.23
C ALA A 28 9.30 -2.57 -0.99
N LEU A 29 9.13 -1.35 -0.47
CA LEU A 29 8.31 -0.31 -1.10
C LEU A 29 8.96 0.18 -2.40
N ARG A 30 10.28 0.39 -2.40
CA ARG A 30 11.05 0.75 -3.62
C ARG A 30 10.94 -0.32 -4.68
N ALA A 31 11.14 -1.59 -4.33
CA ALA A 31 10.98 -2.72 -5.25
C ALA A 31 9.54 -2.82 -5.79
N LYS A 32 8.55 -2.46 -4.99
CA LYS A 32 7.13 -2.45 -5.34
C LYS A 32 6.71 -1.23 -6.18
N GLY A 33 7.45 -0.12 -6.10
CA GLY A 33 7.24 1.11 -6.87
C GLY A 33 6.14 2.04 -6.35
N TYR A 34 5.48 1.71 -5.24
CA TYR A 34 4.47 2.58 -4.62
C TYR A 34 4.30 2.35 -3.12
N VAL A 35 3.87 3.38 -2.41
CA VAL A 35 3.31 3.27 -1.06
C VAL A 35 1.79 3.39 -1.15
N ARG A 36 1.07 2.52 -0.44
CA ARG A 36 -0.39 2.60 -0.34
C ARG A 36 -0.74 3.28 0.98
N THR A 37 -1.54 4.33 0.90
CA THR A 37 -2.03 5.08 2.07
C THR A 37 -3.55 5.04 2.11
N CYS A 38 -4.12 4.72 3.27
CA CYS A 38 -5.56 4.85 3.47
C CYS A 38 -5.90 6.28 3.87
N ALA A 39 -6.97 6.84 3.31
CA ALA A 39 -7.45 8.18 3.64
C ALA A 39 -8.97 8.27 3.47
N ASP A 40 -9.61 9.21 4.15
CA ASP A 40 -11.05 9.47 3.96
C ASP A 40 -11.24 10.42 2.76
N PRO A 41 -12.13 10.10 1.80
CA PRO A 41 -12.31 10.93 0.61
C PRO A 41 -12.92 12.31 0.89
N ALA A 42 -13.50 12.56 2.07
CA ALA A 42 -14.20 13.79 2.43
C ALA A 42 -13.98 14.19 3.91
N ASN A 43 -12.72 14.37 4.30
CA ASN A 43 -12.32 14.70 5.67
C ASN A 43 -11.36 15.89 5.72
N LEU A 44 -11.72 16.98 5.04
CA LEU A 44 -10.98 18.24 5.15
C LEU A 44 -10.96 18.71 6.63
N PRO A 45 -9.83 19.27 7.10
CA PRO A 45 -8.65 19.69 6.33
C PRO A 45 -7.59 18.59 6.11
N PHE A 46 -7.83 17.35 6.56
CA PHE A 46 -6.83 16.29 6.56
C PHE A 46 -6.71 15.56 5.23
N SER A 47 -7.84 15.17 4.65
CA SER A 47 -7.86 14.39 3.41
C SER A 47 -9.09 14.67 2.55
N SER A 48 -8.88 14.60 1.24
CA SER A 48 -9.90 14.75 0.21
C SER A 48 -9.48 13.97 -1.02
N ALA A 49 -10.45 13.33 -1.68
CA ALA A 49 -10.23 12.72 -2.99
C ALA A 49 -10.24 13.77 -4.13
N GLN A 50 -10.54 15.04 -3.84
CA GLN A 50 -10.48 16.15 -4.81
C GLN A 50 -9.04 16.65 -4.95
N GLU A 51 -8.55 16.72 -6.18
CA GLU A 51 -7.13 17.05 -6.46
C GLU A 51 -6.80 18.51 -6.16
N GLU A 52 -7.78 19.41 -6.31
CA GLU A 52 -7.64 20.84 -6.06
C GLU A 52 -7.55 21.17 -4.57
N THR A 53 -8.03 20.27 -3.70
CA THR A 53 -8.08 20.45 -2.24
C THR A 53 -7.69 19.17 -1.51
N PRO A 54 -6.48 18.62 -1.73
CA PRO A 54 -6.11 17.26 -1.30
C PRO A 54 -6.13 17.07 0.22
N GLY A 55 -5.84 18.13 0.98
CA GLY A 55 -5.74 18.08 2.44
C GLY A 55 -4.34 17.73 2.93
N PHE A 56 -4.06 18.11 4.18
CA PHE A 56 -2.73 18.06 4.77
C PHE A 56 -2.08 16.65 4.73
N GLU A 57 -2.81 15.60 5.09
CA GLU A 57 -2.28 14.24 5.16
C GLU A 57 -2.05 13.63 3.78
N VAL A 58 -2.84 14.03 2.78
CA VAL A 58 -2.63 13.62 1.38
C VAL A 58 -1.36 14.25 0.83
N GLU A 59 -1.14 15.54 1.07
CA GLU A 59 0.11 16.23 0.68
C GLU A 59 1.32 15.65 1.41
N LEU A 60 1.21 15.39 2.72
CA LEU A 60 2.27 14.76 3.50
C LEU A 60 2.61 13.36 2.99
N ALA A 61 1.60 12.54 2.69
CA ALA A 61 1.81 11.20 2.12
C ALA A 61 2.48 11.25 0.75
N ARG A 62 2.15 12.23 -0.10
CA ARG A 62 2.82 12.45 -1.39
C ARG A 62 4.29 12.83 -1.20
N LEU A 63 4.61 13.71 -0.24
CA LEU A 63 5.99 14.10 0.08
C LEU A 63 6.81 12.90 0.59
N ILE A 64 6.22 12.07 1.46
CA ILE A 64 6.88 10.85 1.96
C ILE A 64 7.16 9.88 0.80
N ALA A 65 6.19 9.65 -0.09
CA ALA A 65 6.37 8.76 -1.24
C ALA A 65 7.45 9.29 -2.20
N HIS A 66 7.47 10.60 -2.44
CA HIS A 66 8.51 11.28 -3.22
C HIS A 66 9.90 11.02 -2.61
N GLU A 67 10.07 11.21 -1.30
CA GLU A 67 11.35 10.96 -0.61
C GLU A 67 11.79 9.48 -0.67
N ILE A 68 10.83 8.55 -0.63
CA ILE A 68 11.12 7.12 -0.79
C ILE A 68 11.52 6.79 -2.26
N GLY A 69 11.13 7.63 -3.22
CA GLY A 69 11.35 7.44 -4.65
C GLY A 69 10.27 6.58 -5.32
N VAL A 70 9.03 6.65 -4.83
CA VAL A 70 7.90 5.81 -5.29
C VAL A 70 6.60 6.60 -5.46
N GLU A 71 5.61 6.00 -6.10
CA GLU A 71 4.28 6.60 -6.26
C GLU A 71 3.48 6.57 -4.94
N ALA A 72 2.74 7.63 -4.63
CA ALA A 72 1.71 7.61 -3.58
C ALA A 72 0.38 7.11 -4.16
N ARG A 73 -0.14 5.99 -3.65
CA ARG A 73 -1.46 5.47 -4.03
C ARG A 73 -2.43 5.52 -2.87
N PHE A 74 -3.56 6.18 -3.09
CA PHE A 74 -4.58 6.32 -2.06
C PHE A 74 -5.62 5.22 -2.16
N HIS A 75 -5.93 4.60 -1.02
CA HIS A 75 -7.08 3.75 -0.85
C HIS A 75 -8.10 4.51 -0.01
N TRP A 76 -9.12 5.03 -0.69
CA TRP A 76 -10.14 5.88 -0.07
C TRP A 76 -11.14 5.04 0.72
N ILE A 77 -11.27 5.31 2.02
CA ILE A 77 -12.19 4.62 2.93
C ILE A 77 -13.05 5.68 3.61
N CYS A 78 -14.36 5.64 3.41
CA CYS A 78 -15.29 6.51 4.15
C CYS A 78 -15.29 6.10 5.63
N THR A 79 -14.76 6.96 6.50
CA THR A 79 -14.77 6.77 7.96
C THR A 79 -16.04 7.32 8.59
N TRP A 80 -16.76 8.20 7.88
CA TRP A 80 -18.13 8.56 8.21
C TRP A 80 -19.08 7.40 7.93
N VAL A 81 -19.25 6.54 8.93
CA VAL A 81 -20.52 5.85 9.10
C VAL A 81 -21.60 6.92 9.16
N LYS A 82 -22.51 6.94 8.17
CA LYS A 82 -23.79 7.61 8.36
C LYS A 82 -24.31 7.21 9.74
N PRO A 83 -24.82 8.13 10.57
CA PRO A 83 -25.61 7.72 11.72
C PRO A 83 -26.86 7.03 11.17
N PHE A 84 -26.77 5.73 10.91
CA PHE A 84 -27.93 4.91 10.56
C PHE A 84 -28.74 4.57 11.82
N TRP A 85 -28.29 5.00 13.00
CA TRP A 85 -29.12 5.05 14.19
C TRP A 85 -29.83 6.42 14.30
N PRO A 86 -31.17 6.45 14.44
CA PRO A 86 -31.92 7.68 14.52
C PRO A 86 -31.79 8.30 15.91
N LEU A 87 -31.08 9.43 16.02
CA LEU A 87 -31.40 10.48 16.99
C LEU A 87 -32.70 11.23 16.61
N ARG A 88 -33.61 10.56 15.88
CA ARG A 88 -35.01 10.93 15.65
C ARG A 88 -35.96 10.10 16.54
N ARG A 89 -35.53 9.73 17.76
CA ARG A 89 -36.38 8.99 18.70
C ARG A 89 -36.64 9.68 20.04
N ARG A 90 -36.39 10.99 20.19
CA ARG A 90 -36.79 11.77 21.39
C ARG A 90 -37.17 13.25 21.20
N GLU A 91 -37.46 13.71 19.98
CA GLU A 91 -38.04 15.05 19.75
C GLU A 91 -39.55 15.01 19.38
N GLY A 92 -40.23 13.90 19.63
CA GLY A 92 -41.67 13.75 19.34
C GLY A 92 -42.49 12.99 20.39
N GLU A 93 -41.90 12.54 21.50
CA GLU A 93 -42.59 11.81 22.58
C GLU A 93 -42.63 12.61 23.91
N ALA A 94 -42.61 13.93 23.80
CA ALA A 94 -42.94 14.86 24.89
C ALA A 94 -43.98 15.86 24.36
N GLY A 95 -45.17 15.36 24.03
CA GLY A 95 -46.23 16.20 23.45
C GLY A 95 -47.37 15.42 22.83
N ARG A 96 -47.95 14.47 23.56
CA ARG A 96 -49.36 14.08 23.39
C ARG A 96 -49.85 13.34 24.62
#